data_AF-A0A5N7ZCP3-F1
#
_entry.id   AF-A0A5N7ZCP3-F1
#
_cell.length_a   1.000
_cell.length_b   1.000
_cell.length_c   1.000
_cell.angle_alpha   90.00
_cell.angle_beta   90.00
_cell.angle_gamma   90.00
#
_symmetry.space_group_name_H-M   'P 1'
#
loop_
_entity.id
_entity.type
_entity.pdbx_description
1 polymer ?
#
loop_
_entity_poly.entity_id
_entity_poly.type
_entity_poly.pdbx_seq_one_letter_code
_entity_poly.pdbx_strand_id
1 'polypeptide(L)'
;MPFQFSHTEIAVEADELVPRFWKSLKSLQVELYRYKDKPFGVKRLQIGGNGRKLLINFDTLKPEIQEAIGDPRKVNHPLEIFFQFDADAVRYYGEFKRSGKNLKGDEQERYIINASVMQATIKLEQKRMEERIRMKGSLRGITETLIFDVESFQNTLRAKYQTEHTLPTSKRFKAAL
;
A
#
# COMPACT_ATOMS: atom_id res chain seq x y z
N MET A 1 -5.83 -9.30 11.03
CA MET A 1 -4.88 -8.58 10.17
C MET A 1 -4.66 -7.19 10.75
N PRO A 2 -3.45 -6.62 10.70
CA PRO A 2 -3.22 -5.25 11.15
C PRO A 2 -3.89 -4.26 10.21
N PHE A 3 -4.37 -3.15 10.76
CA PHE A 3 -5.07 -2.12 10.01
C PHE A 3 -4.69 -0.72 10.50
N GLN A 4 -4.88 0.28 9.65
CA GLN A 4 -4.62 1.66 10.01
C GLN A 4 -5.67 2.13 11.02
N PHE A 5 -5.23 2.48 12.24
CA PHE A 5 -6.09 2.96 13.32
C PHE A 5 -6.16 4.49 13.37
N SER A 6 -5.03 5.14 13.12
CA SER A 6 -4.92 6.60 13.02
C SER A 6 -3.99 6.97 11.87
N HIS A 7 -3.76 8.26 11.61
CA HIS A 7 -2.90 8.72 10.52
C HIS A 7 -1.49 8.10 10.58
N THR A 8 -0.99 7.82 11.79
CA THR A 8 0.38 7.36 12.04
C THR A 8 0.47 6.06 12.83
N GLU A 9 -0.64 5.39 13.17
CA GLU A 9 -0.62 4.18 14.02
C GLU A 9 -1.33 3.01 13.34
N ILE A 10 -0.70 1.84 13.40
CA ILE A 10 -1.31 0.57 12.99
C ILE A 10 -1.78 -0.18 14.23
N ALA A 11 -3.04 -0.61 14.22
CA ALA A 11 -3.59 -1.49 15.23
C ALA A 11 -3.62 -2.94 14.79
N VAL A 12 -3.49 -3.83 15.77
CA VAL A 12 -3.78 -5.27 15.65
C VAL A 12 -4.80 -5.66 16.71
N GLU A 13 -5.78 -6.48 16.32
CA GLU A 13 -6.73 -7.08 17.26
C GLU A 13 -6.10 -8.24 18.04
N ALA A 14 -6.54 -8.43 19.29
CA ALA A 14 -6.00 -9.49 20.15
C ALA A 14 -6.15 -10.91 19.57
N ASP A 15 -7.20 -11.15 18.78
CA ASP A 15 -7.52 -12.45 18.18
C ASP A 15 -6.49 -12.88 17.12
N GLU A 16 -5.70 -11.95 16.59
CA GLU A 16 -4.62 -12.23 15.63
C GLU A 16 -3.32 -12.63 16.32
N LEU A 17 -3.20 -12.26 17.60
CA LEU A 17 -2.00 -12.49 18.41
C LEU A 17 -2.12 -13.75 19.27
N VAL A 18 -3.34 -14.09 19.67
CA VAL A 18 -3.68 -15.24 20.51
C VAL A 18 -4.39 -16.28 19.65
N PRO A 19 -4.02 -17.56 19.67
CA PRO A 19 -3.04 -18.19 20.55
C PRO A 19 -1.60 -18.20 19.99
N ARG A 20 -1.39 -17.64 18.79
CA ARG A 20 -0.17 -17.87 17.99
C ARG A 20 1.12 -17.37 18.66
N PHE A 21 1.09 -16.20 19.26
CA PHE A 21 2.25 -15.59 19.93
C PHE A 21 2.09 -15.53 21.45
N TRP A 22 0.84 -15.52 21.94
CA TRP A 22 0.50 -15.62 23.35
C TRP A 22 -0.43 -16.78 23.60
N LYS A 23 -0.13 -17.58 24.65
CA LYS A 23 -0.92 -18.77 25.00
C LYS A 23 -2.39 -18.46 25.30
N SER A 24 -2.68 -17.27 25.83
CA SER A 24 -4.04 -16.86 26.19
C SER A 24 -4.20 -15.34 26.20
N LEU A 25 -5.43 -14.87 26.08
CA LEU A 25 -5.76 -13.44 26.19
C LEU A 25 -5.36 -12.85 27.55
N LYS A 26 -5.45 -13.64 28.63
CA LYS A 26 -4.98 -13.22 29.97
C LYS A 26 -3.47 -12.97 29.99
N SER A 27 -2.67 -13.82 29.34
CA SER A 27 -1.21 -13.61 29.30
C SER A 27 -0.83 -12.33 28.57
N LEU A 28 -1.52 -12.03 27.46
CA LEU A 28 -1.35 -10.77 26.72
C LEU A 28 -1.74 -9.55 27.56
N GLN A 29 -2.86 -9.62 28.29
CA GLN A 29 -3.31 -8.53 29.18
C GLN A 29 -2.34 -8.25 30.33
N VAL A 30 -1.77 -9.29 30.94
CA VAL A 30 -0.77 -9.15 32.01
C VAL A 30 0.49 -8.48 31.48
N GLU A 31 0.94 -8.84 30.28
CA GLU A 31 2.11 -8.23 29.66
C GLU A 31 1.86 -6.76 29.30
N LEU A 32 0.71 -6.45 28.71
CA LEU A 32 0.28 -5.06 28.45
C LEU A 32 0.20 -4.22 29.73
N TYR A 33 -0.25 -4.81 30.83
CA TYR A 33 -0.27 -4.13 32.13
C TYR A 33 1.14 -3.87 32.66
N ARG A 34 2.04 -4.86 32.56
CA ARG A 34 3.44 -4.75 32.99
C ARG A 34 4.21 -3.65 32.27
N TYR A 35 3.94 -3.44 30.98
CA TYR A 35 4.59 -2.43 30.16
C TYR A 35 3.80 -1.13 30.03
N LYS A 36 2.66 -0.98 30.72
CA LYS A 36 1.76 0.18 30.58
C LYS A 36 2.50 1.51 30.78
N ASP A 37 3.27 1.63 31.86
CA ASP A 37 3.89 2.89 32.28
C ASP A 37 5.36 3.02 31.81
N LYS A 38 5.91 2.02 31.12
CA LYS A 38 7.29 2.01 30.61
C LYS A 38 7.38 2.61 29.21
N PRO A 39 8.46 3.27 28.79
CA PRO A 39 8.56 3.77 27.41
C PRO A 39 8.77 2.68 26.35
N PHE A 40 9.00 1.42 26.77
CA PHE A 40 9.29 0.28 25.93
C PHE A 40 8.32 -0.89 26.17
N GLY A 41 8.36 -1.86 25.26
CA GLY A 41 7.51 -3.06 25.31
C GLY A 41 6.18 -2.86 24.60
N VAL A 42 5.34 -3.91 24.63
CA VAL A 42 4.08 -3.93 23.88
C VAL A 42 3.10 -2.91 24.45
N LYS A 43 2.51 -2.09 23.57
CA LYS A 43 1.54 -1.05 23.90
C LYS A 43 0.16 -1.34 23.36
N ARG A 44 -0.86 -0.89 24.11
CA ARG A 44 -2.25 -0.89 23.67
C ARG A 44 -2.64 0.49 23.15
N LEU A 45 -3.36 0.52 22.04
CA LEU A 45 -3.97 1.74 21.49
C LEU A 45 -5.36 1.97 22.08
N GLN A 46 -6.11 0.88 22.32
CA GLN A 46 -7.47 0.95 22.85
C GLN A 46 -7.70 -0.14 23.89
N ILE A 47 -8.37 0.22 24.99
CA ILE A 47 -8.82 -0.74 25.99
C ILE A 47 -10.09 -1.44 25.49
N GLY A 48 -10.09 -2.78 25.51
CA GLY A 48 -11.28 -3.58 25.20
C GLY A 48 -12.28 -3.61 26.37
N GLY A 49 -13.57 -3.70 26.05
CA GLY A 49 -14.68 -3.72 27.02
C GLY A 49 -15.87 -2.88 26.58
N ASN A 50 -17.07 -3.18 27.09
CA ASN A 50 -18.33 -2.48 26.75
C ASN A 50 -18.56 -2.34 25.23
N GLY A 51 -18.46 -3.45 24.49
CA GLY A 51 -18.61 -3.49 23.03
C GLY A 51 -17.37 -3.05 22.23
N ARG A 52 -16.31 -2.55 22.88
CA ARG A 52 -15.06 -2.15 22.23
C ARG A 52 -14.06 -3.29 22.18
N LYS A 53 -13.36 -3.43 21.06
CA LYS A 53 -12.27 -4.39 20.89
C LYS A 53 -10.97 -3.87 21.51
N LEU A 54 -10.13 -4.78 21.99
CA LEU A 54 -8.77 -4.50 22.47
C LEU A 54 -7.85 -4.34 21.26
N LEU A 55 -7.24 -3.17 21.12
CA LEU A 55 -6.33 -2.84 20.02
C LEU A 55 -4.92 -2.63 20.53
N ILE A 56 -3.96 -3.25 19.84
CA ILE A 56 -2.54 -3.28 20.20
C ILE A 56 -1.77 -2.54 19.14
N ASN A 57 -0.78 -1.74 19.56
CA ASN A 57 0.06 -0.99 18.63
C ASN A 57 1.04 -1.95 17.95
N PHE A 58 0.89 -2.14 16.64
CA PHE A 58 1.69 -3.04 15.84
C PHE A 58 3.19 -2.72 15.92
N ASP A 59 3.55 -1.43 15.88
CA ASP A 59 4.94 -0.96 15.86
C ASP A 59 5.70 -1.32 17.15
N THR A 60 4.96 -1.59 18.24
CA THR A 60 5.53 -1.96 19.55
C THR A 60 5.66 -3.48 19.75
N LEU A 61 5.19 -4.29 18.80
CA LEU A 61 5.37 -5.74 18.83
C LEU A 61 6.83 -6.10 18.51
N LYS A 62 7.26 -7.31 18.87
CA LYS A 62 8.59 -7.80 18.51
C LYS A 62 8.71 -7.93 16.97
N PRO A 63 9.91 -7.72 16.38
CA PRO A 63 10.10 -7.83 14.92
C PRO A 63 9.62 -9.15 14.32
N GLU A 64 9.87 -10.28 14.99
CA GLU A 64 9.42 -11.61 14.58
C GLU A 64 7.89 -11.70 14.44
N ILE A 65 7.16 -11.04 15.34
CA ILE A 65 5.69 -11.01 15.35
C ILE A 65 5.19 -10.09 14.23
N GLN A 66 5.84 -8.94 14.05
CA GLN A 66 5.51 -8.00 12.98
C GLN A 66 5.67 -8.65 11.59
N GLU A 67 6.75 -9.41 11.38
CA GLU A 67 7.00 -10.13 10.12
C GLU A 67 5.99 -11.27 9.90
N ALA A 68 5.69 -12.05 10.93
CA ALA A 68 4.78 -13.19 10.83
C ALA A 68 3.30 -12.82 10.62
N ILE A 69 2.91 -11.58 10.94
CA ILE A 69 1.58 -11.03 10.72
C ILE A 69 1.52 -10.20 9.42
N GLY A 70 2.65 -9.59 9.04
CA GLY A 70 2.76 -8.71 7.88
C GLY A 70 2.41 -7.26 8.23
N ASP A 71 3.19 -6.31 7.73
CA ASP A 71 2.98 -4.88 7.99
C ASP A 71 2.15 -4.26 6.84
N PRO A 72 0.97 -3.68 7.13
CA PRO A 72 0.15 -3.00 6.14
C PRO A 72 0.77 -1.70 5.62
N ARG A 73 1.85 -1.16 6.19
CA ARG A 73 2.67 -0.09 5.57
C ARG A 73 3.70 -0.65 4.59
N LYS A 74 4.16 -1.88 4.81
CA LYS A 74 4.93 -2.65 3.83
C LYS A 74 3.97 -3.31 2.84
N VAL A 75 2.99 -2.55 2.33
CA VAL A 75 2.29 -2.97 1.11
C VAL A 75 3.37 -3.00 0.03
N ASN A 76 3.94 -4.18 -0.21
CA ASN A 76 4.69 -4.50 -1.42
C ASN A 76 3.66 -4.48 -2.55
N HIS A 77 3.23 -3.29 -2.93
CA HIS A 77 2.24 -3.14 -3.98
C HIS A 77 2.89 -3.68 -5.27
N PRO A 78 2.21 -4.52 -6.07
CA PRO A 78 2.82 -5.12 -7.25
C PRO A 78 3.44 -4.09 -8.22
N LEU A 79 2.84 -2.90 -8.30
CA LEU A 79 3.36 -1.78 -9.10
C LEU A 79 4.62 -1.14 -8.51
N GLU A 80 4.87 -1.22 -7.20
CA GLU A 80 6.01 -0.58 -6.57
C GLU A 80 7.34 -1.11 -7.11
N ILE A 81 7.40 -2.41 -7.44
CA ILE A 81 8.57 -3.06 -8.04
C ILE A 81 8.96 -2.41 -9.38
N PHE A 82 7.98 -1.85 -10.10
CA PHE A 82 8.16 -1.28 -11.43
C PHE A 82 8.07 0.23 -11.47
N PHE A 83 7.66 0.85 -10.36
CA PHE A 83 7.42 2.28 -10.29
C PHE A 83 8.74 3.03 -10.13
N GLN A 84 8.98 3.93 -11.07
CA GLN A 84 10.04 4.93 -11.05
C GLN A 84 9.52 6.15 -11.78
N PHE A 85 9.97 7.35 -11.38
CA PHE A 85 9.66 8.55 -12.15
C PHE A 85 10.30 8.45 -13.53
N ASP A 86 9.47 8.59 -14.57
CA ASP A 86 9.90 8.46 -15.95
C ASP A 86 10.62 9.75 -16.40
N ALA A 87 11.93 9.64 -16.64
CA ALA A 87 12.76 10.75 -17.09
C ALA A 87 12.31 11.29 -18.46
N ASP A 88 11.77 10.43 -19.34
CA ASP A 88 11.26 10.85 -20.63
C ASP A 88 9.97 11.65 -20.48
N ALA A 89 9.09 11.25 -19.55
CA ALA A 89 7.89 12.01 -19.21
C ALA A 89 8.24 13.38 -18.62
N VAL A 90 9.25 13.45 -17.73
CA VAL A 90 9.72 14.73 -17.16
C VAL A 90 10.20 15.67 -18.26
N ARG A 91 11.05 15.19 -19.17
CA ARG A 91 11.55 15.97 -20.30
C ARG A 91 10.41 16.41 -21.22
N TYR A 92 9.54 15.49 -21.60
CA TYR A 92 8.43 15.78 -22.51
C TYR A 92 7.49 16.84 -21.95
N TYR A 93 6.98 16.67 -20.72
CA TYR A 93 6.03 17.61 -20.14
C TYR A 93 6.68 18.93 -19.71
N GLY A 94 8.01 18.94 -19.49
CA GLY A 94 8.79 20.17 -19.27
C GLY A 94 8.85 21.06 -20.52
N GLU A 95 8.97 20.46 -21.71
CA GLU A 95 9.10 21.17 -22.98
C GLU A 95 7.76 21.34 -23.73
N PHE A 96 6.75 20.53 -23.40
CA PHE A 96 5.47 20.51 -24.10
C PHE A 96 4.71 21.82 -23.98
N LYS A 97 4.20 22.29 -25.13
CA LYS A 97 3.42 23.53 -25.23
C LYS A 97 2.00 23.23 -25.70
N ARG A 98 1.01 23.60 -24.88
CA ARG A 98 -0.41 23.60 -25.26
C ARG A 98 -0.78 24.97 -25.80
N SER A 99 -1.13 25.03 -27.08
CA SER A 99 -1.49 26.30 -27.76
C SER A 99 -0.40 27.37 -27.62
N GLY A 100 0.87 26.95 -27.72
CA GLY A 100 2.05 27.83 -27.64
C GLY A 100 2.49 28.22 -26.22
N LYS A 101 1.73 27.84 -25.17
CA LYS A 101 2.09 28.08 -23.77
C LYS A 101 2.56 26.81 -23.08
N ASN A 102 3.54 26.93 -22.19
CA ASN A 102 3.96 25.83 -21.33
C ASN A 102 2.80 25.44 -20.39
N LEU A 103 2.78 24.17 -19.99
CA LEU A 103 1.89 23.68 -18.95
C LEU A 103 2.22 24.35 -17.60
N LYS A 104 1.22 24.42 -16.71
CA LYS A 104 1.45 24.85 -15.32
C LYS A 104 2.25 23.77 -14.58
N GLY A 105 3.03 24.15 -13.56
CA GLY A 105 3.83 23.21 -12.75
C GLY A 105 3.00 22.04 -12.22
N ASP A 106 1.86 22.33 -11.59
CA ASP A 106 0.94 21.31 -11.07
C ASP A 106 0.40 20.36 -12.17
N GLU A 107 0.19 20.88 -13.39
CA GLU A 107 -0.25 20.05 -14.52
C GLU A 107 0.88 19.17 -15.03
N GLN A 108 2.11 19.68 -15.09
CA GLN A 108 3.29 18.91 -15.48
C GLN A 108 3.51 17.76 -14.49
N GLU A 109 3.54 18.06 -13.19
CA GLU A 109 3.73 17.08 -12.14
C GLU A 109 2.67 15.97 -12.21
N ARG A 110 1.38 16.35 -12.33
CA ARG A 110 0.30 15.38 -12.49
C ARG A 110 0.49 14.48 -13.71
N TYR A 111 0.87 15.04 -14.86
CA TYR A 111 1.08 14.25 -16.07
C TYR A 111 2.31 13.34 -15.99
N ILE A 112 3.38 13.80 -15.34
CA ILE A 112 4.59 13.01 -15.09
C ILE A 112 4.27 11.83 -14.18
N ILE A 113 3.54 12.05 -13.07
CA ILE A 113 3.12 10.98 -12.16
C ILE A 113 2.24 9.98 -12.91
N ASN A 114 1.23 10.46 -13.65
CA ASN A 114 0.34 9.59 -14.42
C ASN A 114 1.10 8.73 -15.44
N ALA A 115 2.01 9.34 -16.21
CA ALA A 115 2.84 8.61 -17.16
C ALA A 115 3.73 7.56 -16.48
N SER A 116 4.34 7.92 -15.34
CA SER A 116 5.20 7.02 -14.56
C SER A 116 4.41 5.81 -14.03
N VAL A 117 3.19 6.02 -13.54
CA VAL A 117 2.31 4.93 -13.10
C VAL A 117 1.84 4.07 -14.28
N MET A 118 1.53 4.68 -15.43
CA MET A 118 1.18 3.91 -16.64
C MET A 118 2.34 3.01 -17.08
N GLN A 119 3.56 3.53 -17.09
CA GLN A 119 4.74 2.76 -17.47
C GLN A 119 5.01 1.59 -16.52
N ALA A 120 4.81 1.80 -15.21
CA ALA A 120 4.87 0.72 -14.22
C ALA A 120 3.79 -0.33 -14.47
N THR A 121 2.60 0.10 -14.88
CA THR A 121 1.47 -0.79 -15.17
C THR A 121 1.71 -1.66 -16.40
N ILE A 122 2.28 -1.11 -17.47
CA ILE A 122 2.67 -1.85 -18.67
C ILE A 122 3.68 -2.95 -18.31
N LYS A 123 4.69 -2.63 -17.51
CA LYS A 123 5.68 -3.62 -17.04
C LYS A 123 5.05 -4.72 -16.18
N LEU A 124 4.13 -4.36 -15.30
CA LEU A 124 3.38 -5.32 -14.49
C LEU A 124 2.50 -6.24 -15.34
N GLU A 125 1.85 -5.70 -16.38
CA GLU A 125 1.07 -6.48 -17.34
C GLU A 125 1.95 -7.51 -18.06
N GLN A 126 3.08 -7.07 -18.61
CA GLN A 126 4.05 -7.94 -19.30
C GLN A 126 4.50 -9.09 -18.40
N LYS A 127 4.93 -8.79 -17.17
CA LYS A 127 5.32 -9.84 -16.20
C LYS A 127 4.20 -10.84 -15.92
N ARG A 128 2.97 -10.35 -15.72
CA ARG A 128 1.81 -11.24 -15.48
C ARG A 128 1.49 -12.10 -16.68
N MET A 129 1.59 -11.56 -17.89
CA MET A 129 1.41 -12.33 -19.11
C MET A 129 2.46 -13.44 -19.23
N GLU A 130 3.74 -13.09 -19.05
CA GLU A 130 4.86 -14.04 -19.09
C GLU A 130 4.70 -15.17 -18.06
N GLU A 131 4.34 -14.83 -16.82
CA GLU A 131 4.11 -15.80 -15.75
C GLU A 131 2.97 -16.76 -16.08
N ARG A 132 1.85 -16.24 -16.59
CA ARG A 132 0.70 -17.08 -16.96
C ARG A 132 0.98 -17.95 -18.18
N ILE A 133 1.69 -17.44 -19.19
CA ILE A 133 2.13 -18.22 -20.35
C ILE A 133 3.05 -19.36 -19.88
N ARG A 134 4.03 -19.06 -19.02
CA ARG A 134 4.94 -20.06 -18.43
C ARG A 134 4.19 -21.14 -17.66
N MET A 135 3.12 -20.77 -16.95
CA MET A 135 2.27 -21.71 -16.21
C MET A 135 1.18 -22.38 -17.06
N LYS A 136 1.15 -22.17 -18.39
CA LYS A 136 0.09 -22.64 -19.30
C LYS A 136 -1.33 -22.22 -18.87
N GLY A 137 -1.45 -21.08 -18.19
CA GLY A 137 -2.70 -20.53 -17.70
C GLY A 137 -3.38 -19.59 -18.70
N SER A 138 -4.63 -19.20 -18.40
CA SER A 138 -5.39 -18.24 -19.21
C SER A 138 -4.98 -16.79 -18.94
N LEU A 139 -4.92 -15.97 -19.99
CA LEU A 139 -4.68 -14.51 -19.88
C LEU A 139 -5.94 -13.70 -19.49
N ARG A 140 -7.09 -14.37 -19.35
CA ARG A 140 -8.36 -13.70 -19.01
C ARG A 140 -8.29 -13.09 -17.60
N GLY A 141 -8.81 -11.88 -17.46
CA GLY A 141 -8.91 -11.17 -16.16
C GLY A 141 -7.66 -10.39 -15.74
N ILE A 142 -6.56 -10.40 -16.52
CA ILE A 142 -5.37 -9.59 -16.20
C ILE A 142 -5.72 -8.10 -16.15
N THR A 143 -6.55 -7.61 -17.07
CA THR A 143 -6.96 -6.20 -17.10
C THR A 143 -7.74 -5.79 -15.86
N GLU A 144 -8.61 -6.66 -15.34
CA GLU A 144 -9.41 -6.38 -14.13
C GLU A 144 -8.51 -6.28 -12.90
N THR A 145 -7.52 -7.17 -12.79
CA THR A 145 -6.54 -7.12 -11.68
C THR A 145 -5.65 -5.89 -11.79
N LEU A 146 -5.22 -5.50 -13.00
CA LEU A 146 -4.42 -4.28 -13.20
C LEU A 146 -5.18 -3.02 -12.82
N ILE A 147 -6.47 -2.92 -13.14
CA ILE A 147 -7.30 -1.77 -12.74
C ILE A 147 -7.34 -1.66 -11.22
N PHE A 148 -7.54 -2.78 -10.52
CA PHE A 148 -7.55 -2.82 -9.06
C PHE A 148 -6.19 -2.42 -8.46
N ASP A 149 -5.08 -2.89 -9.04
CA ASP A 149 -3.74 -2.50 -8.60
C ASP A 149 -3.50 -1.00 -8.80
N VAL A 150 -3.89 -0.43 -9.96
CA VAL A 150 -3.74 1.01 -10.19
C VAL A 150 -4.56 1.79 -9.18
N GLU A 151 -5.81 1.41 -8.93
CA GLU A 151 -6.68 2.08 -7.94
C GLU A 151 -6.08 2.01 -6.52
N SER A 152 -5.60 0.85 -6.11
CA SER A 152 -5.05 0.66 -4.75
C SER A 152 -3.65 1.26 -4.56
N PHE A 153 -2.87 1.45 -5.64
CA PHE A 153 -1.54 2.06 -5.60
C PHE A 153 -1.52 3.52 -5.16
N GLN A 154 -2.66 4.22 -5.26
CA GLN A 154 -2.79 5.59 -4.79
C GLN A 154 -2.45 5.72 -3.29
N ASN A 155 -2.74 4.69 -2.49
CA ASN A 155 -2.34 4.64 -1.08
C ASN A 155 -0.82 4.57 -0.90
N THR A 156 -0.13 3.78 -1.73
CA THR A 156 1.34 3.66 -1.72
C THR A 156 2.01 4.96 -2.17
N LEU A 157 1.47 5.62 -3.19
CA LEU A 157 1.98 6.91 -3.65
C LEU A 157 1.87 7.99 -2.56
N ARG A 158 0.72 8.08 -1.90
CA ARG A 158 0.51 9.03 -0.80
C ARG A 158 1.45 8.76 0.38
N ALA A 159 1.62 7.49 0.74
CA ALA A 159 2.43 7.09 1.89
C ALA A 159 3.94 7.29 1.68
N LYS A 160 4.47 6.96 0.49
CA LYS A 160 5.92 6.95 0.22
C LYS A 160 6.43 8.19 -0.51
N TYR A 161 5.63 8.73 -1.42
CA TYR A 161 6.04 9.80 -2.33
C TYR A 161 5.29 11.11 -2.12
N GLN A 162 4.30 11.14 -1.21
CA GLN A 162 3.44 12.30 -0.94
C GLN A 162 2.75 12.85 -2.20
N THR A 163 2.49 11.98 -3.17
CA THR A 163 1.88 12.31 -4.46
C THR A 163 0.68 11.41 -4.74
N GLU A 164 -0.14 11.81 -5.73
CA GLU A 164 -1.32 11.06 -6.16
C GLU A 164 -1.43 11.08 -7.68
N HIS A 165 -1.86 9.97 -8.28
CA HIS A 165 -2.19 9.92 -9.70
C HIS A 165 -3.68 10.21 -9.93
N THR A 166 -4.03 10.64 -11.15
CA THR A 166 -5.42 10.89 -11.56
C THR A 166 -5.84 10.00 -12.74
N LEU A 167 -5.21 8.83 -12.88
CA LEU A 167 -5.53 7.86 -13.92
C LEU A 167 -6.97 7.34 -13.79
N PRO A 168 -7.67 7.08 -14.91
CA PRO A 168 -9.01 6.54 -14.89
C PRO A 168 -8.99 5.05 -14.48
N THR A 169 -9.79 4.69 -13.47
CA THR A 169 -9.97 3.30 -13.00
C THR A 169 -11.11 2.57 -13.73
N SER A 170 -11.59 3.13 -14.85
CA SER A 170 -12.66 2.51 -15.66
C SER A 170 -12.12 1.44 -16.61
N LYS A 171 -13.00 0.57 -17.14
CA LYS A 171 -12.64 -0.43 -18.17
C LYS A 171 -11.99 0.16 -19.43
N ARG A 172 -12.13 1.47 -19.67
CA ARG A 172 -11.44 2.18 -20.77
C ARG A 172 -9.95 2.38 -20.54
N PHE A 173 -9.44 2.07 -19.35
CA PHE A 173 -8.02 2.14 -19.01
C PHE A 173 -7.14 1.39 -20.02
N LYS A 174 -7.57 0.21 -20.49
CA LYS A 174 -6.85 -0.54 -21.54
C LYS A 174 -6.80 0.16 -22.91
N ALA A 175 -7.77 1.01 -23.23
CA ALA A 175 -7.75 1.76 -24.48
C ALA A 175 -6.81 2.98 -24.42
N ALA A 176 -6.34 3.34 -23.22
CA ALA A 176 -5.44 4.46 -22.97
C ALA A 176 -4.00 4.02 -22.67
N LEU A 177 -3.80 2.76 -22.26
CA LEU A 177 -2.50 2.07 -22.20
C LEU A 177 -1.96 1.81 -23.62
#